data_AF-A0A317Z5Y8-F1
#
_entry.id   AF-A0A317Z5Y8-F1
#
_cell.length_a   1.000
_cell.length_b   1.000
_cell.length_c   1.000
_cell.angle_alpha   90.00
_cell.angle_beta   90.00
_cell.angle_gamma   90.00
#
_symmetry.space_group_name_H-M   'P 1'
#
loop_
_entity.id
_entity.type
_entity.pdbx_description
1 polymer ?
#
loop_
_entity_poly.entity_id
_entity_poly.type
_entity_poly.pdbx_seq_one_letter_code
_entity_poly.pdbx_strand_id
1 'polypeptide(L)'
;MTKYIFKPKDFKVFQIEGLDARMEGLEKQIRPQLNALGDYFADYLETVTGETFYAHVAKHARRKVNPPKDTWVAFATNKRGYKMLPHFQIGLFEDHLFVMYGVMHEDPNKAEDVKVFEQKLDTLLNLPEDFQISLDHMQPTKSRIQDMSQEEIEAGITRAKNVKKGEFFVA
;
A
#
# COMPACT_ATOMS: atom_id res chain seq x y z
N MET A 1 17.45 -3.90 -20.23
CA MET A 1 17.33 -3.90 -18.75
C MET A 1 15.86 -3.75 -18.41
N THR A 2 15.32 -4.62 -17.56
CA THR A 2 13.94 -4.52 -17.08
C THR A 2 13.81 -3.30 -16.18
N LYS A 3 12.99 -2.32 -16.61
CA LYS A 3 12.87 -0.99 -16.01
C LYS A 3 12.17 -1.00 -14.63
N TYR A 4 11.46 -2.07 -14.30
CA TYR A 4 10.49 -2.13 -13.19
C TYR A 4 10.76 -3.27 -12.20
N ILE A 5 12.00 -3.77 -12.11
CA ILE A 5 12.35 -4.92 -11.25
C ILE A 5 13.25 -4.47 -10.11
N PHE A 6 12.79 -4.68 -8.88
CA PHE A 6 13.63 -4.63 -7.69
C PHE A 6 14.58 -5.82 -7.65
N LYS A 7 15.87 -5.53 -7.50
CA LYS A 7 16.94 -6.52 -7.38
C LYS A 7 17.21 -6.82 -5.90
N PRO A 8 17.83 -7.96 -5.56
CA PRO A 8 18.16 -8.29 -4.16
C PRO A 8 18.91 -7.19 -3.40
N LYS A 9 19.71 -6.37 -4.08
CA LYS A 9 20.41 -5.22 -3.45
C LYS A 9 19.47 -4.12 -2.95
N ASP A 10 18.30 -3.96 -3.58
CA ASP A 10 17.36 -2.88 -3.24
C ASP A 10 16.67 -3.19 -1.90
N PHE A 11 16.41 -4.48 -1.63
CA PHE A 11 15.93 -4.98 -0.35
C PHE A 11 16.95 -4.78 0.79
N LYS A 12 18.26 -4.83 0.50
CA LYS A 12 19.31 -4.61 1.51
C LYS A 12 19.35 -3.19 2.05
N VAL A 13 18.67 -2.23 1.41
CA VAL A 13 18.56 -0.85 1.92
C VAL A 13 17.88 -0.82 3.30
N PHE A 14 16.94 -1.72 3.59
CA PHE A 14 16.26 -1.76 4.88
C PHE A 14 17.14 -2.27 6.03
N GLN A 15 18.28 -2.89 5.72
CA GLN A 15 19.30 -3.32 6.70
C GLN A 15 20.25 -2.18 7.09
N ILE A 16 20.24 -1.05 6.37
CA ILE A 16 21.08 0.11 6.71
C ILE A 16 20.62 0.66 8.05
N GLU A 17 21.53 0.71 9.03
CA GLU A 17 21.27 1.27 10.34
C GLU A 17 21.27 2.80 10.30
N GLY A 18 20.39 3.41 11.12
CA GLY A 18 20.25 4.86 11.21
C GLY A 18 19.29 5.46 10.17
N LEU A 19 18.54 6.48 10.60
CA LEU A 19 17.54 7.16 9.76
C LEU A 19 18.18 7.81 8.54
N ASP A 20 19.22 8.63 8.73
CA ASP A 20 19.80 9.42 7.63
C ASP A 20 20.44 8.53 6.57
N ALA A 21 21.24 7.54 6.98
CA ALA A 21 21.88 6.59 6.08
C ALA A 21 20.86 5.75 5.31
N ARG A 22 19.79 5.28 5.98
CA ARG A 22 18.72 4.55 5.28
C ARG A 22 17.97 5.44 4.30
N MET A 23 17.67 6.68 4.67
CA MET A 23 17.01 7.64 3.77
C MET A 23 17.85 7.93 2.52
N GLU A 24 19.17 8.04 2.65
CA GLU A 24 20.09 8.16 1.52
C GLU A 24 20.08 6.91 0.62
N GLY A 25 20.06 5.72 1.23
CA GLY A 25 19.92 4.45 0.49
C GLY A 25 18.60 4.36 -0.28
N LEU A 26 17.49 4.75 0.36
CA LEU A 26 16.17 4.80 -0.27
C LEU A 26 16.15 5.78 -1.44
N GLU A 27 16.71 6.97 -1.27
CA GLU A 27 16.79 8.00 -2.32
C GLU A 27 17.56 7.52 -3.54
N LYS A 28 18.73 6.91 -3.31
CA LYS A 28 19.64 6.52 -4.41
C LYS A 28 19.23 5.24 -5.12
N GLN A 29 18.68 4.26 -4.40
CA GLN A 29 18.46 2.91 -4.93
C GLN A 29 16.99 2.61 -5.22
N ILE A 30 16.08 2.98 -4.32
CA ILE A 30 14.68 2.56 -4.41
C ILE A 30 13.80 3.62 -5.11
N ARG A 31 13.96 4.90 -4.74
CA ARG A 31 13.10 5.99 -5.23
C ARG A 31 13.07 6.12 -6.76
N PRO A 32 14.17 5.96 -7.52
CA PRO A 32 14.12 5.97 -8.98
C PRO A 32 13.23 4.86 -9.56
N GLN A 33 13.22 3.69 -8.93
CA GLN A 33 12.40 2.55 -9.36
C GLN A 33 10.93 2.79 -9.05
N LEU A 34 10.62 3.36 -7.88
CA LEU A 34 9.26 3.76 -7.51
C LEU A 34 8.70 4.85 -8.44
N ASN A 35 9.51 5.82 -8.85
CA ASN A 35 9.09 6.80 -9.86
C ASN A 35 8.81 6.13 -11.21
N ALA A 36 9.67 5.21 -11.66
CA ALA A 36 9.46 4.48 -12.91
C ALA A 36 8.16 3.63 -12.86
N LEU A 37 7.90 2.94 -11.75
CA LEU A 37 6.63 2.26 -11.51
C LEU A 37 5.46 3.24 -11.51
N GLY A 38 5.63 4.40 -10.87
CA GLY A 38 4.67 5.51 -10.85
C GLY A 38 4.24 5.95 -12.24
N ASP A 39 5.20 6.26 -13.10
CA ASP A 39 4.95 6.69 -14.48
C ASP A 39 4.16 5.63 -15.27
N TYR A 40 4.56 4.36 -15.17
CA TYR A 40 3.94 3.28 -15.93
C TYR A 40 2.53 2.93 -15.44
N PHE A 41 2.37 2.77 -14.13
CA PHE A 41 1.12 2.26 -13.57
C PHE A 41 0.04 3.35 -13.43
N ALA A 42 0.41 4.63 -13.41
CA ALA A 42 -0.58 5.71 -13.52
C ALA A 42 -1.33 5.63 -14.86
N ASP A 43 -0.59 5.54 -15.98
CA ASP A 43 -1.15 5.41 -17.32
C ASP A 43 -1.95 4.11 -17.49
N TYR A 44 -1.43 2.99 -16.94
CA TYR A 44 -2.12 1.71 -16.96
C TYR A 44 -3.46 1.78 -16.22
N LEU A 45 -3.48 2.34 -15.01
CA LEU A 45 -4.70 2.46 -14.21
C LEU A 45 -5.73 3.34 -14.93
N GLU A 46 -5.32 4.47 -15.50
CA GLU A 46 -6.22 5.31 -16.29
C GLU A 46 -6.81 4.58 -17.50
N THR A 47 -6.01 3.74 -18.16
CA THR A 47 -6.49 2.91 -19.29
C THR A 47 -7.55 1.89 -18.86
N VAL A 48 -7.38 1.25 -17.69
CA VAL A 48 -8.29 0.15 -17.27
C VAL A 48 -9.49 0.62 -16.46
N THR A 49 -9.42 1.77 -15.80
CA THR A 49 -10.54 2.31 -14.99
C THR A 49 -11.28 3.47 -15.67
N GLY A 50 -10.63 4.18 -16.60
CA GLY A 50 -11.15 5.42 -17.19
C GLY A 50 -11.04 6.65 -16.28
N GLU A 51 -10.36 6.54 -15.13
CA GLU A 51 -10.10 7.66 -14.22
C GLU A 51 -8.63 8.09 -14.27
N THR A 52 -8.35 9.38 -14.21
CA THR A 52 -6.95 9.85 -14.14
C THR A 52 -6.34 9.52 -12.78
N PHE A 53 -5.29 8.70 -12.78
CA PHE A 53 -4.50 8.36 -11.59
C PHE A 53 -3.21 9.19 -11.51
N TYR A 54 -2.85 9.57 -10.28
CA TYR A 54 -1.60 10.27 -9.99
C TYR A 54 -0.72 9.42 -9.10
N ALA A 55 0.55 9.26 -9.48
CA ALA A 55 1.53 8.55 -8.67
C ALA A 55 2.12 9.43 -7.56
N HIS A 56 2.23 8.86 -6.36
CA HIS A 56 2.74 9.52 -5.16
C HIS A 56 3.80 8.65 -4.50
N VAL A 57 5.07 8.95 -4.71
CA VAL A 57 6.16 8.22 -4.05
C VAL A 57 6.29 8.65 -2.59
N ALA A 58 6.34 7.67 -1.69
CA ALA A 58 6.48 7.91 -0.25
C ALA A 58 7.79 8.65 0.07
N LYS A 59 7.67 9.82 0.71
CA LYS A 59 8.82 10.69 1.01
C LYS A 59 9.43 10.48 2.40
N HIS A 60 8.72 9.82 3.31
CA HIS A 60 9.10 9.63 4.73
C HIS A 60 9.48 10.92 5.49
N ALA A 61 9.08 12.09 4.98
CA ALA A 61 9.54 13.41 5.43
C ALA A 61 9.17 13.80 6.88
N ARG A 62 8.36 12.97 7.56
CA ARG A 62 7.94 13.19 8.95
C ARG A 62 8.65 12.28 9.96
N ARG A 63 9.51 11.35 9.50
CA ARG A 63 10.30 10.49 10.39
C ARG A 63 11.41 11.30 11.04
N LYS A 64 11.53 11.21 12.37
CA LYS A 64 12.54 11.96 13.17
C LYS A 64 13.55 11.06 13.88
N VAL A 65 13.19 9.80 14.14
CA VAL A 65 13.99 8.88 14.96
C VAL A 65 14.05 7.50 14.31
N ASN A 66 12.88 6.91 14.03
CA ASN A 66 12.83 5.55 13.52
C ASN A 66 12.93 5.52 11.98
N PRO A 67 13.92 4.82 11.40
CA PRO A 67 13.98 4.61 9.97
C PRO A 67 12.75 3.84 9.47
N PRO A 68 12.29 4.10 8.23
CA PRO A 68 11.18 3.35 7.64
C PRO A 68 11.56 1.88 7.44
N LYS A 69 10.58 0.98 7.61
CA LYS A 69 10.72 -0.46 7.39
C LYS A 69 10.33 -0.88 5.97
N ASP A 70 9.70 0.04 5.26
CA ASP A 70 9.08 -0.14 3.96
C ASP A 70 9.06 1.18 3.19
N THR A 71 8.84 1.10 1.88
CA THR A 71 8.54 2.27 1.05
C THR A 71 7.72 1.87 -0.16
N TRP A 72 6.97 2.81 -0.73
CA TRP A 72 6.07 2.53 -1.83
C TRP A 72 5.84 3.73 -2.75
N VAL A 73 5.20 3.45 -3.88
CA VAL A 73 4.49 4.42 -4.71
C VAL A 73 3.00 4.13 -4.58
N ALA A 74 2.21 5.16 -4.30
CA ALA A 74 0.75 5.08 -4.23
C ALA A 74 0.11 5.70 -5.47
N PHE A 75 -1.09 5.23 -5.84
CA PHE A 75 -1.84 5.72 -6.99
C PHE A 75 -3.25 6.08 -6.57
N ALA A 76 -3.60 7.36 -6.70
CA ALA A 76 -4.92 7.87 -6.34
C ALA A 76 -5.42 8.87 -7.37
N THR A 77 -6.74 9.08 -7.42
CA THR A 77 -7.41 10.03 -8.33
C THR A 77 -7.28 11.50 -7.89
N ASN A 78 -6.44 11.79 -6.89
CA ASN A 78 -6.14 13.13 -6.44
C ASN A 78 -4.66 13.49 -6.68
N LYS A 79 -4.46 14.59 -7.40
CA LYS A 79 -3.13 15.12 -7.74
C LYS A 79 -2.29 15.56 -6.53
N ARG A 80 -2.92 15.90 -5.40
CA ARG A 80 -2.23 16.50 -4.24
C ARG A 80 -1.81 15.50 -3.17
N GLY A 81 -2.37 14.29 -3.19
CA GLY A 81 -2.05 13.25 -2.22
C GLY A 81 -2.98 12.06 -2.34
N TYR A 82 -2.58 10.95 -1.75
CA TYR A 82 -3.27 9.66 -1.86
C TYR A 82 -3.94 9.22 -0.55
N LYS A 83 -3.38 9.61 0.61
CA LYS A 83 -3.77 9.09 1.93
C LYS A 83 -5.22 9.35 2.32
N MET A 84 -5.82 10.37 1.72
CA MET A 84 -7.19 10.80 2.00
C MET A 84 -8.24 10.15 1.10
N LEU A 85 -7.86 9.13 0.33
CA LEU A 85 -8.71 8.42 -0.63
C LEU A 85 -8.38 6.93 -0.63
N PRO A 86 -9.29 6.08 -1.13
CA PRO A 86 -8.94 4.75 -1.61
C PRO A 86 -7.84 4.82 -2.68
N HIS A 87 -6.84 3.95 -2.59
CA HIS A 87 -5.71 3.98 -3.51
C HIS A 87 -5.01 2.64 -3.65
N PHE A 88 -4.28 2.49 -4.75
CA PHE A 88 -3.33 1.39 -4.94
C PHE A 88 -1.97 1.73 -4.35
N GLN A 89 -1.20 0.73 -3.97
CA GLN A 89 0.20 0.83 -3.60
C GLN A 89 1.02 -0.28 -4.26
N ILE A 90 2.23 0.07 -4.69
CA ILE A 90 3.29 -0.89 -5.04
C ILE A 90 4.51 -0.53 -4.21
N GLY A 91 4.99 -1.47 -3.41
CA GLY A 91 6.08 -1.22 -2.49
C GLY A 91 6.82 -2.47 -2.08
N LEU A 92 7.70 -2.30 -1.10
CA LEU A 92 8.54 -3.37 -0.59
C LEU A 92 8.91 -3.16 0.87
N PHE A 93 9.00 -4.29 1.58
CA PHE A 93 9.71 -4.45 2.85
C PHE A 93 11.12 -5.00 2.57
N GLU A 94 11.85 -5.36 3.63
CA GLU A 94 13.16 -6.01 3.52
C GLU A 94 13.12 -7.38 2.83
N ASP A 95 12.01 -8.10 2.93
CA ASP A 95 11.92 -9.51 2.56
C ASP A 95 10.90 -9.81 1.45
N HIS A 96 9.99 -8.88 1.13
CA HIS A 96 8.98 -9.08 0.11
C HIS A 96 8.50 -7.77 -0.55
N LEU A 97 7.91 -7.93 -1.73
CA LEU A 97 7.13 -6.89 -2.39
C LEU A 97 5.68 -6.94 -1.92
N PHE A 98 4.97 -5.82 -2.00
CA PHE A 98 3.52 -5.79 -1.87
C PHE A 98 2.88 -4.97 -2.97
N VAL A 99 1.70 -5.41 -3.38
CA VAL A 99 0.77 -4.64 -4.21
C VAL A 99 -0.56 -4.67 -3.47
N MET A 100 -1.18 -3.52 -3.21
CA MET A 100 -2.42 -3.52 -2.44
C MET A 100 -3.35 -2.38 -2.81
N TYR A 101 -4.64 -2.58 -2.58
CA TYR A 101 -5.70 -1.58 -2.72
C TYR A 101 -6.48 -1.47 -1.42
N GLY A 102 -6.76 -0.24 -0.97
CA GLY A 102 -7.49 -0.06 0.27
C GLY A 102 -7.60 1.36 0.75
N VAL A 103 -8.00 1.49 2.02
CA VAL A 103 -8.32 2.75 2.68
C VAL A 103 -7.44 2.92 3.92
N MET A 104 -6.70 4.04 3.98
CA MET A 104 -5.87 4.41 5.13
C MET A 104 -6.66 5.15 6.19
N HIS A 105 -6.10 5.22 7.40
CA HIS A 105 -6.74 5.89 8.51
C HIS A 105 -6.85 7.42 8.35
N GLU A 106 -6.06 8.02 7.47
CA GLU A 106 -6.11 9.45 7.14
C GLU A 106 -7.27 9.85 6.20
N ASP A 107 -8.02 8.88 5.68
CA ASP A 107 -9.20 9.14 4.86
C ASP A 107 -10.35 9.75 5.69
N PRO A 108 -10.78 11.00 5.39
CA PRO A 108 -11.88 11.65 6.12
C PRO A 108 -13.24 10.99 5.87
N ASN A 109 -13.42 10.28 4.75
CA ASN A 109 -14.64 9.58 4.34
C ASN A 109 -14.54 8.06 4.51
N LYS A 110 -13.49 7.57 5.18
CA LYS A 110 -13.21 6.14 5.40
C LYS A 110 -14.43 5.28 5.72
N ALA A 111 -15.33 5.75 6.57
CA ALA A 111 -16.52 4.98 6.97
C ALA A 111 -17.50 4.70 5.82
N GLU A 112 -17.51 5.56 4.79
CA GLU A 112 -18.22 5.35 3.54
C GLU A 112 -17.40 4.48 2.59
N ASP A 113 -16.13 4.84 2.38
CA ASP A 113 -15.29 4.21 1.36
C ASP A 113 -15.02 2.73 1.61
N VAL A 114 -14.95 2.29 2.86
CA VAL A 114 -14.76 0.86 3.20
C VAL A 114 -16.02 0.02 2.99
N LYS A 115 -17.21 0.62 2.83
CA LYS A 115 -18.47 -0.13 2.62
C LYS A 115 -18.45 -0.95 1.34
N VAL A 116 -17.62 -0.58 0.36
CA VAL A 116 -17.47 -1.36 -0.88
C VAL A 116 -17.04 -2.79 -0.57
N PHE A 117 -16.22 -3.01 0.46
CA PHE A 117 -15.80 -4.35 0.88
C PHE A 117 -16.95 -5.13 1.54
N GLU A 118 -17.83 -4.46 2.31
CA GLU A 118 -19.06 -5.07 2.84
C GLU A 118 -20.00 -5.47 1.70
N GLN A 119 -20.20 -4.57 0.73
CA GLN A 119 -21.10 -4.77 -0.41
C GLN A 119 -20.61 -5.81 -1.41
N LYS A 120 -19.29 -6.06 -1.45
CA LYS A 120 -18.62 -7.00 -2.34
C LYS A 120 -17.95 -8.14 -1.58
N LEU A 121 -18.48 -8.48 -0.40
CA LEU A 121 -17.90 -9.51 0.46
C LEU A 121 -17.73 -10.83 -0.27
N ASP A 122 -18.72 -11.28 -1.04
CA ASP A 122 -18.61 -12.51 -1.84
C ASP A 122 -17.45 -12.44 -2.83
N THR A 123 -17.21 -11.28 -3.48
CA THR A 123 -16.05 -11.12 -4.37
C THR A 123 -14.74 -11.18 -3.60
N LEU A 124 -14.68 -10.55 -2.43
CA LEU A 124 -13.50 -10.55 -1.55
C LEU A 124 -13.16 -11.98 -1.08
N LEU A 125 -14.16 -12.75 -0.65
CA LEU A 125 -14.00 -14.13 -0.17
C LEU A 125 -13.59 -15.11 -1.27
N ASN A 126 -13.88 -14.79 -2.54
CA ASN A 126 -13.56 -15.62 -3.71
C ASN A 126 -12.30 -15.14 -4.45
N LEU A 127 -11.51 -14.23 -3.87
CA LEU A 127 -10.20 -13.88 -4.42
C LEU A 127 -9.25 -15.10 -4.40
N PRO A 128 -8.24 -15.14 -5.28
CA PRO A 128 -7.23 -16.20 -5.26
C PRO A 128 -6.58 -16.40 -3.89
N GLU A 129 -6.16 -17.63 -3.61
CA GLU A 129 -5.68 -18.11 -2.31
C GLU A 129 -4.47 -17.33 -1.74
N ASP A 130 -3.70 -16.67 -2.60
CA ASP A 130 -2.52 -15.88 -2.24
C ASP A 130 -2.84 -14.44 -1.81
N PHE A 131 -4.09 -13.97 -1.98
CA PHE A 131 -4.52 -12.66 -1.52
C PHE A 131 -4.63 -12.59 0.00
N GLN A 132 -4.30 -11.43 0.53
CA GLN A 132 -4.20 -11.14 1.95
C GLN A 132 -4.99 -9.89 2.34
N ILE A 133 -5.34 -9.78 3.62
CA ILE A 133 -5.87 -8.57 4.23
C ILE A 133 -4.82 -7.96 5.15
N SER A 134 -4.60 -6.65 4.99
CA SER A 134 -3.86 -5.82 5.94
C SER A 134 -4.80 -4.85 6.66
N LEU A 135 -4.79 -4.92 7.98
CA LEU A 135 -5.55 -4.02 8.88
C LEU A 135 -4.69 -2.89 9.47
N ASP A 136 -3.39 -2.87 9.10
CA ASP A 136 -2.37 -1.87 9.42
C ASP A 136 -1.26 -1.97 8.37
N HIS A 137 -1.19 -0.98 7.47
CA HIS A 137 -0.21 -0.98 6.36
C HIS A 137 1.24 -0.95 6.84
N MET A 138 1.49 -0.59 8.10
CA MET A 138 2.84 -0.57 8.68
C MET A 138 3.34 -1.95 9.12
N GLN A 139 2.45 -2.95 9.19
CA GLN A 139 2.84 -4.32 9.54
C GLN A 139 3.22 -5.10 8.28
N PRO A 140 4.39 -5.78 8.27
CA PRO A 140 4.78 -6.63 7.15
C PRO A 140 3.87 -7.86 7.02
N THR A 141 3.47 -8.45 8.15
CA THR A 141 2.62 -9.64 8.19
C THR A 141 1.18 -9.27 7.90
N LYS A 142 0.58 -9.99 6.94
CA LYS A 142 -0.83 -9.90 6.56
C LYS A 142 -1.47 -11.29 6.68
N SER A 143 -2.77 -11.34 6.90
CA SER A 143 -3.52 -12.60 6.97
C SER A 143 -4.01 -12.99 5.59
N ARG A 144 -3.83 -14.24 5.16
CA ARG A 144 -4.45 -14.71 3.91
C ARG A 144 -5.95 -14.75 4.06
N ILE A 145 -6.67 -14.36 3.02
CA ILE A 145 -8.14 -14.31 3.06
C ILE A 145 -8.72 -15.71 3.34
N GLN A 146 -8.18 -16.73 2.69
CA GLN A 146 -8.60 -18.13 2.88
C GLN A 146 -8.40 -18.69 4.30
N ASP A 147 -7.47 -18.10 5.07
CA ASP A 147 -7.17 -18.52 6.43
C ASP A 147 -8.01 -17.76 7.47
N MET A 148 -8.83 -16.79 7.04
CA MET A 148 -9.71 -15.99 7.89
C MET A 148 -11.16 -16.46 7.78
N SER A 149 -11.89 -16.42 8.89
CA SER A 149 -13.33 -16.59 8.86
C SER A 149 -14.01 -15.35 8.26
N GLN A 150 -15.24 -15.52 7.74
CA GLN A 150 -16.03 -14.39 7.26
C GLN A 150 -16.22 -13.34 8.36
N GLU A 151 -16.48 -13.77 9.59
CA GLU A 151 -16.67 -12.88 10.74
C GLU A 151 -15.40 -12.08 11.07
N GLU A 152 -14.20 -12.66 10.90
CA GLU A 152 -12.94 -11.95 11.09
C GLU A 152 -12.74 -10.86 10.04
N ILE A 153 -13.11 -11.13 8.79
CA ILE A 153 -13.05 -10.16 7.68
C ILE A 153 -14.04 -9.03 7.93
N GLU A 154 -15.30 -9.34 8.25
CA GLU A 154 -16.34 -8.36 8.59
C GLU A 154 -15.95 -7.51 9.81
N ALA A 155 -15.32 -8.12 10.83
CA ALA A 155 -14.78 -7.39 11.98
C ALA A 155 -13.65 -6.43 11.57
N GLY A 156 -12.79 -6.83 10.63
CA GLY A 156 -11.77 -5.97 10.02
C GLY A 156 -12.38 -4.74 9.34
N ILE A 157 -13.40 -4.94 8.51
CA ILE A 157 -14.10 -3.85 7.81
C ILE A 157 -14.82 -2.93 8.82
N THR A 158 -15.51 -3.52 9.79
CA THR A 158 -16.20 -2.80 10.88
C THR A 158 -15.22 -1.95 11.70
N ARG A 159 -14.02 -2.48 11.99
CA ARG A 159 -12.97 -1.73 12.67
C ARG A 159 -12.48 -0.57 11.81
N ALA A 160 -12.27 -0.77 10.51
CA ALA A 160 -11.86 0.29 9.59
C ALA A 160 -12.87 1.45 9.59
N LYS A 161 -14.17 1.14 9.60
CA LYS A 161 -15.28 2.09 9.65
C LYS A 161 -15.33 2.89 10.96
N ASN A 162 -15.21 2.22 12.10
CA ASN A 162 -15.56 2.80 13.40
C ASN A 162 -14.36 3.29 14.22
N VAL A 163 -13.15 2.81 13.92
CA VAL A 163 -11.95 3.15 14.70
C VAL A 163 -11.12 4.18 13.95
N LYS A 164 -10.69 5.25 14.63
CA LYS A 164 -9.87 6.32 14.02
C LYS A 164 -8.63 5.79 13.31
N LYS A 165 -7.91 4.86 13.92
CA LYS A 165 -6.73 4.17 13.36
C LYS A 165 -7.06 2.89 12.57
N GLY A 166 -8.34 2.63 12.33
CA GLY A 166 -8.77 1.51 11.50
C GLY A 166 -8.37 1.74 10.04
N GLU A 167 -7.90 0.68 9.39
CA GLU A 167 -7.51 0.64 7.97
C GLU A 167 -7.97 -0.69 7.40
N PHE A 168 -8.11 -0.76 6.08
CA PHE A 168 -8.43 -2.00 5.39
C PHE A 168 -7.80 -2.01 4.00
N PHE A 169 -6.91 -2.98 3.77
CA PHE A 169 -6.23 -3.19 2.50
C PHE A 169 -6.36 -4.64 2.08
N VAL A 170 -6.59 -4.83 0.79
CA VAL A 170 -6.50 -6.12 0.09
C VAL A 170 -5.17 -6.12 -0.66
N ALA A 171 -4.33 -7.13 -0.42
CA ALA A 171 -2.95 -7.23 -0.89
C ALA A 171 -2.67 -8.57 -1.57
#